data_AF-T1HJT2-F1
#
_entry.id   AF-T1HJT2-F1
#
_cell.length_a   1.000
_cell.length_b   1.000
_cell.length_c   1.000
_cell.angle_alpha   90.00
_cell.angle_beta   90.00
_cell.angle_gamma   90.00
#
_symmetry.space_group_name_H-M   'P 1'
#
loop_
_entity.id
_entity.type
_entity.pdbx_description
1 polymer ?
#
loop_
_entity_poly.entity_id
_entity_poly.type
_entity_poly.pdbx_seq_one_letter_code
_entity_poly.pdbx_strand_id
1 'polypeptide(L)'
;MELLADRLLLDRIVQGLQDNQLREKYLQEKELTLDRAIELGRTTALSREQAAEMIPSEVDRIVNRKQPKKTKEKERNRCQPLRNSPTTRGVFWQD
;
A
#
# COMPACT_ATOMS: atom_id res chain seq x y z
N MET A 1 -18.41 -1.77 -38.45
CA MET A 1 -19.14 -2.84 -37.72
C MET A 1 -18.31 -3.43 -36.58
N GLU A 2 -16.97 -3.47 -36.66
CA GLU A 2 -16.06 -4.04 -35.63
C GLU A 2 -16.42 -3.65 -34.18
N LEU A 3 -16.62 -2.36 -33.89
CA LEU A 3 -16.94 -1.85 -32.54
C LEU A 3 -18.09 -2.56 -31.80
N LEU A 4 -19.04 -3.18 -32.50
CA LEU A 4 -20.09 -3.98 -31.84
C LEU A 4 -19.63 -5.41 -31.54
N ALA A 5 -18.89 -6.03 -32.46
CA ALA A 5 -18.32 -7.36 -32.26
C ALA A 5 -17.35 -7.36 -31.08
N ASP A 6 -16.48 -6.35 -31.01
CA ASP A 6 -15.49 -6.20 -29.93
C ASP A 6 -16.14 -6.10 -28.55
N ARG A 7 -17.23 -5.33 -28.43
CA ARG A 7 -18.01 -5.21 -27.18
C ARG A 7 -18.64 -6.53 -26.76
N LEU A 8 -19.18 -7.30 -27.71
CA LEU A 8 -19.78 -8.61 -27.42
C LEU A 8 -18.70 -9.65 -27.03
N LEU A 9 -17.52 -9.59 -27.65
CA LEU A 9 -16.37 -10.41 -27.26
C LEU A 9 -15.90 -10.07 -25.84
N LEU A 10 -15.75 -8.78 -25.52
CA LEU A 10 -15.38 -8.31 -24.19
C LEU A 10 -16.38 -8.73 -23.12
N ASP A 11 -17.68 -8.54 -23.36
CA ASP A 11 -18.74 -9.00 -22.45
C ASP A 11 -18.65 -10.51 -22.21
N ARG A 12 -18.45 -11.30 -23.27
CA ARG A 12 -18.30 -12.75 -23.15
C ARG A 12 -17.04 -13.17 -22.38
N ILE A 13 -15.94 -12.44 -22.55
CA ILE A 13 -14.69 -12.62 -21.78
C ILE A 13 -14.93 -12.32 -20.30
N VAL A 14 -15.50 -11.16 -19.97
CA VAL A 14 -15.79 -10.73 -18.58
C VAL A 14 -16.70 -11.73 -17.88
N GLN A 15 -17.77 -12.19 -18.53
CA GLN A 15 -18.68 -13.20 -17.97
C GLN A 15 -18.00 -14.58 -17.82
N GLY A 16 -17.10 -14.95 -18.73
CA GLY A 16 -16.41 -16.25 -18.75
C GLY A 16 -15.24 -16.38 -17.77
N LEU A 17 -14.71 -15.29 -17.24
CA LEU A 17 -13.59 -15.31 -16.27
C LEU A 17 -13.98 -15.99 -14.95
N GLN A 18 -13.34 -17.10 -14.59
CA GLN A 18 -13.50 -17.73 -13.27
C GLN A 18 -12.87 -16.90 -12.14
N ASP A 19 -11.93 -16.02 -12.49
CA ASP A 19 -11.20 -15.17 -11.55
C ASP A 19 -11.92 -13.85 -11.29
N ASN A 20 -12.51 -13.74 -10.10
CA ASN A 20 -13.23 -12.54 -9.66
C ASN A 20 -12.35 -11.29 -9.57
N GLN A 21 -11.05 -11.42 -9.25
CA GLN A 21 -10.18 -10.24 -9.13
C GLN A 21 -9.81 -9.66 -10.51
N LEU A 22 -9.53 -10.51 -11.50
CA LEU A 22 -9.32 -10.05 -12.88
C LEU A 22 -10.62 -9.51 -13.48
N ARG A 23 -11.76 -10.14 -13.20
CA ARG A 23 -13.09 -9.66 -13.59
C ARG A 23 -13.37 -8.27 -13.02
N GLU A 24 -13.07 -8.03 -11.73
CA GLU A 24 -13.23 -6.72 -11.11
C GLU A 24 -12.34 -5.66 -11.78
N LYS A 25 -11.05 -5.97 -12.04
CA LYS A 25 -10.15 -5.07 -12.78
C LYS A 25 -10.68 -4.70 -14.16
N TYR A 26 -11.28 -5.65 -14.90
CA TYR A 26 -11.89 -5.36 -16.20
C TYR A 26 -13.11 -4.43 -16.09
N LEU A 27 -13.91 -4.56 -15.01
CA LEU A 27 -15.07 -3.70 -14.76
C LEU A 27 -14.70 -2.31 -14.21
N GLN A 28 -13.52 -2.15 -13.62
CA GLN A 28 -12.99 -0.87 -13.14
C GLN A 28 -12.38 -0.01 -14.28
N GLU A 29 -11.95 -0.63 -15.38
CA GLU A 29 -11.37 0.06 -16.55
C GLU A 29 -12.48 0.75 -17.36
N LYS A 30 -12.39 2.09 -17.51
CA LYS A 30 -13.48 2.90 -18.08
C LYS A 30 -13.71 2.65 -19.57
N GLU A 31 -12.63 2.37 -20.30
CA GLU A 31 -12.64 2.12 -21.74
C GLU A 31 -11.87 0.82 -22.02
N LEU A 32 -12.46 -0.29 -21.58
CA LEU A 32 -11.90 -1.62 -21.84
C LEU A 32 -11.94 -1.92 -23.35
N THR A 33 -10.77 -1.99 -23.98
CA THR A 33 -10.59 -2.51 -25.35
C THR A 33 -10.13 -3.96 -25.32
N LEU A 34 -10.21 -4.66 -26.46
CA LEU A 34 -9.71 -6.04 -26.61
C LEU A 34 -8.23 -6.16 -26.29
N ASP A 35 -7.39 -5.26 -26.82
CA ASP A 35 -5.96 -5.22 -26.53
C ASP A 35 -5.70 -4.99 -25.03
N ARG A 36 -6.44 -4.06 -24.41
CA ARG A 36 -6.31 -3.75 -22.98
C ARG A 36 -6.70 -4.93 -22.09
N ALA A 37 -7.76 -5.65 -22.45
CA ALA A 37 -8.13 -6.89 -21.76
C ALA A 37 -7.01 -7.96 -21.89
N ILE A 38 -6.41 -8.10 -23.08
CA ILE A 38 -5.28 -9.04 -23.29
C ILE A 38 -4.08 -8.66 -22.42
N GLU A 39 -3.69 -7.38 -22.38
CA GLU A 39 -2.61 -6.88 -21.52
C GLU A 39 -2.84 -7.18 -20.04
N LEU A 40 -4.01 -6.79 -19.52
CA LEU A 40 -4.38 -6.96 -18.11
C LEU A 40 -4.45 -8.44 -17.70
N GLY A 41 -4.98 -9.29 -18.59
CA GLY A 41 -5.02 -10.74 -18.41
C GLY A 41 -3.62 -11.37 -18.34
N ARG A 42 -2.76 -11.07 -19.34
CA ARG A 42 -1.37 -11.55 -19.37
C ARG A 42 -0.57 -11.08 -18.16
N THR A 43 -0.69 -9.80 -17.80
CA THR A 43 0.00 -9.21 -16.65
C THR A 43 -0.43 -9.89 -15.34
N THR A 44 -1.72 -10.18 -15.18
CA THR A 44 -2.24 -10.86 -13.98
C THR A 44 -1.83 -12.33 -13.93
N ALA A 45 -1.71 -13.02 -15.07
CA ALA A 45 -1.19 -14.37 -15.14
C ALA A 45 0.31 -14.44 -14.76
N LEU A 46 1.15 -13.62 -15.41
CA LEU A 46 2.59 -13.55 -15.12
C LEU A 46 2.88 -13.15 -13.67
N SER A 47 2.13 -12.19 -13.13
CA SER A 47 2.28 -11.79 -11.72
C SER A 47 1.94 -12.91 -10.74
N ARG A 48 1.06 -13.86 -11.10
CA ARG A 48 0.74 -15.03 -10.26
C ARG A 48 1.80 -16.12 -10.34
N GLU A 49 2.32 -16.36 -11.53
CA GLU A 49 3.44 -17.28 -11.77
C GLU A 49 4.67 -16.83 -10.96
N GLN A 50 5.07 -15.56 -11.10
CA GLN A 50 6.15 -14.96 -10.32
C GLN A 50 5.89 -15.00 -8.81
N ALA A 51 4.66 -14.71 -8.35
CA ALA A 51 4.32 -14.76 -6.93
C ALA A 51 4.31 -16.19 -6.35
N ALA A 52 4.06 -17.21 -7.19
CA ALA A 52 4.14 -18.61 -6.79
C ALA A 52 5.59 -19.12 -6.74
N GLU A 53 6.48 -18.61 -7.60
CA GLU A 53 7.91 -18.91 -7.59
C GLU A 53 8.68 -18.19 -6.46
N MET A 54 8.16 -17.08 -5.94
CA MET A 54 8.78 -16.34 -4.83
C MET A 54 8.81 -17.14 -3.53
N ILE A 55 9.99 -17.66 -3.17
CA ILE A 55 10.22 -18.33 -1.89
C ILE A 55 10.17 -17.30 -0.73
N PRO A 56 9.25 -17.42 0.25
CA PRO A 56 9.04 -16.39 1.28
C PRO A 56 10.28 -16.09 2.15
N SER A 57 11.15 -17.08 2.36
CA SER A 57 12.29 -17.01 3.28
C SER A 57 13.45 -16.10 2.84
N GLU A 58 13.44 -15.64 1.59
CA GLU A 58 14.43 -14.68 1.08
C GLU A 58 13.98 -13.21 1.28
N VAL A 59 12.67 -12.94 1.24
CA VAL A 59 12.10 -11.60 1.34
C VAL A 59 12.20 -11.03 2.77
N ASP A 60 11.95 -11.85 3.78
CA ASP A 60 12.06 -11.46 5.21
C ASP A 60 13.45 -10.93 5.60
N ARG A 61 14.50 -11.35 4.88
CA ARG A 61 15.89 -10.91 5.14
C ARG A 61 16.09 -9.42 4.84
N ILE A 62 15.28 -8.85 3.93
CA ILE A 62 15.38 -7.44 3.53
C ILE A 62 14.69 -6.55 4.57
N VAL A 63 13.49 -6.94 5.03
CA VAL A 63 12.70 -6.18 6.03
C VAL A 63 13.45 -6.07 7.36
N ASN A 64 14.17 -7.11 7.76
CA ASN A 64 14.93 -7.15 9.02
C ASN A 64 16.26 -6.37 9.00
N ARG A 65 16.56 -5.59 7.96
CA ARG A 65 17.74 -4.68 7.92
C ARG A 65 17.53 -3.48 8.86
N LYS A 66 17.73 -3.71 10.16
CA LYS A 66 17.69 -2.71 11.23
C LYS A 66 18.49 -1.47 10.84
N GLN A 67 17.80 -0.37 10.55
CA GLN A 67 18.46 0.91 10.30
C GLN A 67 19.19 1.36 11.59
N PRO A 68 20.45 1.83 11.51
CA PRO A 68 21.17 2.29 12.69
C PRO A 68 20.49 3.54 13.25
N LYS A 69 20.02 3.45 14.49
CA LYS A 69 19.40 4.58 15.20
C LYS A 69 20.43 5.69 15.37
N LYS A 70 20.23 6.84 14.71
CA LYS A 70 21.04 8.04 14.96
C LYS A 70 20.81 8.53 16.39
N THR A 71 21.83 8.41 17.23
CA THR A 71 21.84 8.94 18.60
C THR A 71 21.70 10.46 18.53
N LYS A 72 20.66 11.03 19.15
CA LYS A 72 20.56 12.49 19.30
C LYS A 72 21.46 12.92 20.46
N GLU A 73 22.62 13.47 20.12
CA GLU A 73 23.52 14.11 21.08
C GLU A 73 22.83 15.35 21.68
N LYS A 74 22.92 15.49 23.00
CA LYS A 74 22.10 16.43 23.78
C LYS A 74 22.94 17.64 24.16
N GLU A 75 23.16 18.53 23.19
CA GLU A 75 23.94 19.74 23.40
C GLU A 75 23.30 20.66 24.46
N ARG A 76 24.15 21.23 25.32
CA ARG A 76 23.76 21.88 26.57
C ARG A 76 24.27 23.33 26.60
N ASN A 77 23.50 24.22 27.26
CA ASN A 77 23.84 25.59 27.69
C ASN A 77 23.59 26.69 26.62
N ARG A 78 22.85 27.77 26.92
CA ARG A 78 23.12 28.76 27.99
C ARG A 78 21.89 29.58 28.43
N CYS A 79 22.10 30.37 29.50
CA CYS A 79 21.28 31.49 30.02
C CYS A 79 20.10 31.18 30.99
N GLN A 80 20.38 31.30 32.28
CA GLN A 80 19.45 31.71 33.36
C GLN A 80 19.44 33.27 33.45
N PRO A 81 18.50 34.02 34.11
CA PRO A 81 18.03 33.89 35.52
C PRO A 81 16.49 34.18 35.69
N LEU A 82 15.83 34.41 36.84
CA LEU A 82 16.18 34.67 38.27
C LEU A 82 15.26 33.91 39.26
N ARG A 83 15.76 33.74 40.50
CA ARG A 83 15.11 33.82 41.85
C ARG A 83 13.77 33.13 42.20
N ASN A 84 13.91 32.28 43.23
CA ASN A 84 13.09 32.14 44.46
C ASN A 84 11.81 31.28 44.43
N SER A 85 11.78 30.29 45.33
CA SER A 85 10.65 29.44 45.71
C SER A 85 9.76 30.13 46.78
N PRO A 86 8.53 29.64 47.05
CA PRO A 86 8.37 28.45 47.91
C PRO A 86 7.22 27.48 47.53
N THR A 87 7.40 26.24 47.98
CA THR A 87 6.42 25.16 48.12
C THR A 87 5.14 25.56 48.86
N THR A 88 3.95 25.07 48.43
CA THR A 88 2.85 24.59 49.32
C THR A 88 1.81 23.75 48.53
N ARG A 89 1.06 22.92 49.26
CA ARG A 89 0.06 21.91 48.83
C ARG A 89 -1.31 22.53 48.49
N GLY A 90 -2.14 21.78 47.74
CA GLY A 90 -3.53 22.15 47.38
C GLY A 90 -3.62 22.91 46.05
N VAL A 91 -4.72 22.90 45.30
CA VAL A 91 -6.11 22.58 45.69
C VAL A 91 -6.81 21.75 44.60
N PHE A 92 -7.72 20.88 45.06
CA PHE A 92 -8.64 20.03 44.30
C PHE A 92 -9.83 20.85 43.79
N TRP A 93 -10.21 20.71 42.51
CA TRP A 93 -11.44 21.28 41.95
C TRP A 93 -12.21 20.21 41.16
N GLN A 94 -13.51 20.13 41.45
CA GLN A 94 -14.49 19.32 40.75
C GLN A 94 -15.23 20.19 39.74
N ASP A 95 -15.70 19.55 38.66
CA ASP A 95 -17.06 19.69 38.12
C ASP A 95 -17.60 18.26 37.93
#